data_AF-A0A7C4GB00-F1
#
_entry.id   AF-A0A7C4GB00-F1
#
_cell.length_a   1.000
_cell.length_b   1.000
_cell.length_c   1.000
_cell.angle_alpha   90.00
_cell.angle_beta   90.00
_cell.angle_gamma   90.00
#
_symmetry.space_group_name_H-M   'P 1'
#
loop_
_entity.id
_entity.type
_entity.pdbx_description
1 polymer ?
#
loop_
_entity_poly.entity_id
_entity_poly.type
_entity_poly.pdbx_seq_one_letter_code
_entity_poly.pdbx_strand_id
1 'polypeptide(L)'
;MKLSKPMNKLAVNIVVDAIGREKELQIASYKVAGATIVDMGLKTPGGWDAGLILSKICLGGLGEVKLTSFNIDGVILPAVMVYTDYPVESCMASQLAGWRIKVGDFFANASGPARALARKPKKLYEELGYSEVCDEAVLVLETEMYPNEDVVKFVSESTGVKPDNLYLVIASSSSIAGSIQISARIVETGLHKFHTLGFNIKSIKYGFGICPIAPLHPNPMVMLGKTNDMLLYGGSTFYMVDFDDDNKLKEFVEKSPSSTSRDYGKSFTELVLQVGVDFLYKLDPSVFAPAVVVVNNIKTGSTFKSGFINYEILRKAIGL
;
A
#
# COMPACT_ATOMS: atom_id res chain seq x y z
N MET A 1 16.46 -0.64 15.01
CA MET A 1 16.12 0.06 16.28
C MET A 1 14.90 -0.64 16.86
N LYS A 2 14.81 -0.89 18.17
CA LYS A 2 13.61 -1.50 18.75
C LYS A 2 12.55 -0.40 18.90
N LEU A 3 11.41 -0.53 18.21
CA LEU A 3 10.30 0.42 18.33
C LEU A 3 9.83 0.51 19.79
N SER A 4 9.41 1.69 20.23
CA SER A 4 8.87 1.90 21.58
C SER A 4 7.52 1.20 21.79
N LYS A 5 6.77 0.96 20.71
CA LYS A 5 5.52 0.19 20.68
C LYS A 5 5.48 -0.69 19.42
N PRO A 6 4.86 -1.88 19.45
CA PRO A 6 4.57 -2.67 18.26
C PRO A 6 3.70 -1.90 17.26
N MET A 7 3.85 -2.19 15.96
CA MET A 7 3.04 -1.55 14.92
C MET A 7 1.55 -1.84 15.10
N ASN A 8 1.19 -3.07 15.53
CA ASN A 8 -0.21 -3.39 15.82
C ASN A 8 -0.79 -2.45 16.90
N LYS A 9 -0.06 -2.18 17.99
CA LYS A 9 -0.56 -1.28 19.05
C LYS A 9 -0.73 0.16 18.55
N LEU A 10 0.18 0.64 17.70
CA LEU A 10 0.07 1.96 17.08
C LEU A 10 -1.16 2.04 16.16
N ALA A 11 -1.33 1.04 15.29
CA ALA A 11 -2.46 0.97 14.37
C ALA A 11 -3.82 0.80 15.08
N VAL A 12 -3.89 0.03 16.18
CA VAL A 12 -5.10 -0.09 16.99
C VAL A 12 -5.54 1.28 17.51
N ASN A 13 -4.63 2.10 18.02
CA ASN A 13 -4.98 3.46 18.47
C ASN A 13 -5.60 4.28 17.33
N ILE A 14 -5.04 4.19 16.13
CA ILE A 14 -5.57 4.88 14.94
C ILE A 14 -6.98 4.38 14.59
N VAL A 15 -7.22 3.07 14.65
CA VAL A 15 -8.54 2.47 14.39
C VAL A 15 -9.56 2.90 15.45
N VAL A 16 -9.20 2.85 16.73
CA VAL A 16 -10.09 3.24 17.83
C VAL A 16 -10.46 4.72 17.74
N ASP A 17 -9.51 5.59 17.42
CA ASP A 17 -9.78 7.02 17.19
C ASP A 17 -10.72 7.22 15.99
N ALA A 18 -10.58 6.42 14.94
CA ALA A 18 -11.49 6.46 13.77
C ALA A 18 -12.91 6.00 14.14
N ILE A 19 -13.05 4.94 14.93
CA ILE A 19 -14.34 4.46 15.45
C ILE A 19 -15.00 5.53 16.35
N GLY A 20 -14.22 6.33 17.07
CA GLY A 20 -14.74 7.48 17.82
C GLY A 20 -15.38 8.59 16.96
N ARG A 21 -15.17 8.55 15.63
CA ARG A 21 -15.55 9.59 14.66
C ARG A 21 -16.28 9.02 13.44
N GLU A 22 -17.03 7.92 13.61
CA GLU A 22 -17.66 7.19 12.50
C GLU A 22 -18.52 8.07 11.59
N LYS A 23 -19.32 8.95 12.19
CA LYS A 23 -20.23 9.84 11.44
C LYS A 23 -19.48 10.86 10.61
N GLU A 24 -18.45 11.48 11.18
CA GLU A 24 -17.62 12.48 10.48
C GLU A 24 -16.81 11.84 9.34
N LEU A 25 -16.38 10.59 9.53
CA LEU A 25 -15.60 9.84 8.54
C LEU A 25 -16.45 9.07 7.53
N GLN A 26 -17.78 9.03 7.73
CA GLN A 26 -18.73 8.22 6.96
C GLN A 26 -18.34 6.74 6.88
N ILE A 27 -17.91 6.18 8.01
CA ILE A 27 -17.55 4.77 8.18
C ILE A 27 -18.51 4.10 9.18
N ALA A 28 -18.42 2.78 9.32
CA ALA A 28 -19.22 2.04 10.30
C ALA A 28 -18.41 0.88 10.88
N SER A 29 -18.60 0.60 12.17
CA SER A 29 -18.07 -0.59 12.81
C SER A 29 -19.14 -1.48 13.42
N TYR A 30 -18.87 -2.77 13.46
CA TYR A 30 -19.75 -3.78 14.05
C TYR A 30 -18.93 -5.00 14.49
N LYS A 31 -19.57 -5.92 15.22
CA LYS A 31 -18.92 -7.10 15.79
C LYS A 31 -19.24 -8.37 15.00
N VAL A 32 -18.24 -9.21 14.78
CA VAL A 32 -18.37 -10.57 14.21
C VAL A 32 -17.48 -11.51 15.03
N ALA A 33 -18.07 -12.52 15.67
CA ALA A 33 -17.35 -13.47 16.52
C ALA A 33 -16.35 -12.82 17.51
N GLY A 34 -16.69 -11.66 18.08
CA GLY A 34 -15.84 -10.87 18.99
C GLY A 34 -14.95 -9.81 18.31
N ALA A 35 -14.52 -10.04 17.07
CA ALA A 35 -13.72 -9.09 16.31
C ALA A 35 -14.51 -7.85 15.90
N THR A 36 -13.81 -6.71 15.87
CA THR A 36 -14.36 -5.45 15.36
C THR A 36 -14.10 -5.37 13.86
N ILE A 37 -15.15 -5.35 13.06
CA ILE A 37 -15.08 -5.05 11.64
C ILE A 37 -15.32 -3.55 11.45
N VAL A 38 -14.46 -2.88 10.68
CA VAL A 38 -14.59 -1.45 10.38
C VAL A 38 -14.68 -1.28 8.87
N ASP A 39 -15.87 -0.98 8.38
CA ASP A 39 -16.14 -0.67 6.98
C ASP A 39 -15.76 0.80 6.72
N MET A 40 -14.67 1.00 5.98
CA MET A 40 -14.19 2.33 5.57
C MET A 40 -14.45 2.65 4.09
N GLY A 41 -15.19 1.79 3.37
CA GLY A 41 -15.43 1.99 1.94
C GLY A 41 -15.87 0.74 1.18
N LEU A 42 -16.47 -0.26 1.82
CA LEU A 42 -17.09 -1.39 1.13
C LEU A 42 -18.57 -1.12 0.85
N LYS A 43 -19.38 -0.92 1.90
CA LYS A 43 -20.78 -0.43 1.76
C LYS A 43 -20.98 0.95 2.35
N THR A 44 -20.05 1.42 3.16
CA THR A 44 -20.02 2.81 3.61
C THR A 44 -19.46 3.70 2.50
N PRO A 45 -19.84 4.99 2.43
CA PRO A 45 -19.22 5.92 1.50
C PRO A 45 -17.72 6.11 1.77
N GLY A 46 -17.33 6.09 3.05
CA GLY A 46 -16.02 6.54 3.49
C GLY A 46 -15.77 8.00 3.12
N GLY A 47 -14.52 8.33 2.86
CA GLY A 47 -14.15 9.69 2.49
C GLY A 47 -12.65 9.86 2.36
N TRP A 48 -12.23 11.10 2.12
CA TRP A 48 -10.82 11.47 2.08
C TRP A 48 -10.11 11.10 3.38
N ASP A 49 -10.62 11.57 4.51
CA ASP A 49 -10.04 11.29 5.82
C ASP A 49 -10.04 9.79 6.15
N ALA A 50 -11.11 9.07 5.81
CA ALA A 50 -11.16 7.62 5.97
C ALA A 50 -10.05 6.91 5.17
N GLY A 51 -9.81 7.33 3.92
CA GLY A 51 -8.72 6.81 3.09
C GLY A 51 -7.33 7.14 3.63
N LEU A 52 -7.12 8.37 4.14
CA LEU A 52 -5.87 8.77 4.76
C LEU A 52 -5.60 7.93 6.02
N ILE A 53 -6.60 7.77 6.89
CA ILE A 53 -6.54 6.95 8.10
C ILE A 53 -6.26 5.48 7.75
N LEU A 54 -7.00 4.92 6.78
CA LEU A 54 -6.80 3.56 6.28
C LEU A 54 -5.35 3.34 5.82
N SER A 55 -4.80 4.31 5.10
CA SER A 55 -3.41 4.26 4.63
C SER A 55 -2.40 4.28 5.79
N LYS A 56 -2.63 5.08 6.82
CA LYS A 56 -1.78 5.11 8.04
C LYS A 56 -1.86 3.80 8.83
N ILE A 57 -3.03 3.17 8.87
CA ILE A 57 -3.22 1.83 9.45
C ILE A 57 -2.40 0.80 8.66
N CYS A 58 -2.46 0.83 7.32
CA CYS A 58 -1.61 -0.03 6.48
C CYS A 58 -0.13 0.17 6.79
N LEU A 59 0.32 1.40 7.02
CA LEU A 59 1.71 1.75 7.40
C LEU A 59 2.09 1.39 8.85
N GLY A 60 1.19 0.76 9.61
CA GLY A 60 1.46 0.33 10.98
C GLY A 60 1.64 1.48 11.97
N GLY A 61 1.13 2.68 11.63
CA GLY A 61 1.32 3.90 12.41
C GLY A 61 2.75 4.47 12.39
N LEU A 62 3.60 4.00 11.48
CA LEU A 62 4.99 4.47 11.33
C LEU A 62 5.22 5.36 10.11
N GLY A 63 4.14 5.72 9.41
CA GLY A 63 4.19 6.62 8.26
C GLY A 63 3.01 7.58 8.25
N GLU A 64 3.22 8.72 7.61
CA GLU A 64 2.25 9.78 7.45
C GLU A 64 1.74 9.83 6.02
N VAL A 65 0.44 10.15 5.88
CA VAL A 65 -0.24 10.29 4.59
C VAL A 65 -1.06 11.58 4.65
N LYS A 66 -0.82 12.47 3.69
CA LYS A 66 -1.45 13.78 3.60
C LYS A 66 -2.00 14.00 2.19
N LEU A 67 -3.07 14.77 2.06
CA LEU A 67 -3.53 15.24 0.76
C LEU A 67 -2.59 16.30 0.20
N THR A 68 -2.41 16.24 -1.11
CA THR A 68 -1.76 17.25 -1.93
C THR A 68 -2.46 17.30 -3.30
N SER A 69 -1.91 18.07 -4.22
CA SER A 69 -2.38 18.15 -5.60
C SER A 69 -1.34 17.60 -6.57
N PHE A 70 -1.79 17.06 -7.70
CA PHE A 70 -0.96 16.64 -8.81
C PHE A 70 -1.51 17.23 -10.11
N ASN A 71 -0.66 17.89 -10.89
CA ASN A 71 -1.06 18.50 -12.16
C ASN A 71 -0.82 17.52 -13.31
N ILE A 72 -1.85 17.25 -14.10
CA ILE A 72 -1.81 16.48 -15.33
C ILE A 72 -2.23 17.42 -16.46
N ASP A 73 -1.25 18.02 -17.14
CA ASP A 73 -1.44 18.94 -18.28
C ASP A 73 -2.49 20.04 -18.06
N GLY A 74 -2.43 20.70 -16.90
CA GLY A 74 -3.36 21.76 -16.51
C GLY A 74 -4.57 21.29 -15.71
N VAL A 75 -4.79 19.98 -15.58
CA VAL A 75 -5.83 19.41 -14.71
C VAL A 75 -5.26 19.13 -13.34
N ILE A 76 -5.82 19.78 -12.32
CA ILE A 76 -5.42 19.57 -10.93
C ILE A 76 -6.22 18.39 -10.37
N LEU A 77 -5.52 17.29 -10.09
CA LEU A 77 -6.07 16.13 -9.39
C LEU A 77 -5.67 16.14 -7.92
N PRO A 78 -6.51 15.55 -7.05
CA PRO A 78 -6.10 15.20 -5.70
C PRO A 78 -5.02 14.11 -5.76
N ALA A 79 -4.09 14.18 -4.82
CA ALA A 79 -2.98 13.26 -4.69
C ALA A 79 -2.67 12.99 -3.21
N VAL A 80 -1.94 11.92 -2.95
CA VAL A 80 -1.38 11.66 -1.62
C VAL A 80 0.11 11.96 -1.62
N MET A 81 0.56 12.57 -0.52
CA MET A 81 1.95 12.65 -0.11
C MET A 81 2.15 11.66 1.04
N VAL A 82 3.15 10.79 0.92
CA VAL A 82 3.45 9.73 1.89
C VAL A 82 4.89 9.90 2.35
N TYR A 83 5.16 9.77 3.65
CA TYR A 83 6.52 9.71 4.16
C TYR A 83 6.65 8.84 5.42
N THR A 84 7.83 8.27 5.60
CA THR A 84 8.16 7.35 6.70
C THR A 84 9.65 7.39 7.02
N ASP A 85 9.95 7.36 8.31
CA ASP A 85 11.31 7.21 8.86
C ASP A 85 11.64 5.75 9.20
N TYR A 86 10.70 4.84 8.95
CA TYR A 86 10.84 3.39 9.14
C TYR A 86 10.41 2.63 7.87
N PRO A 87 11.04 2.86 6.70
CA PRO A 87 10.50 2.37 5.42
C PRO A 87 10.33 0.85 5.39
N VAL A 88 11.29 0.10 5.93
CA VAL A 88 11.22 -1.37 5.94
C VAL A 88 10.04 -1.87 6.78
N GLU A 89 9.89 -1.35 8.00
CA GLU A 89 8.82 -1.73 8.91
C GLU A 89 7.45 -1.29 8.36
N SER A 90 7.29 -0.01 8.04
CA SER A 90 6.01 0.56 7.61
C SER A 90 5.55 0.00 6.27
N CYS A 91 6.45 -0.13 5.30
CA CYS A 91 6.08 -0.52 3.94
C CYS A 91 6.14 -2.04 3.74
N MET A 92 7.24 -2.72 4.08
CA MET A 92 7.38 -4.15 3.79
C MET A 92 6.73 -5.04 4.85
N ALA A 93 6.99 -4.75 6.13
CA ALA A 93 6.49 -5.55 7.24
C ALA A 93 5.01 -5.28 7.57
N SER A 94 4.47 -4.14 7.15
CA SER A 94 3.07 -3.76 7.37
C SER A 94 2.31 -3.56 6.04
N GLN A 95 2.55 -2.47 5.30
CA GLN A 95 1.68 -2.01 4.20
C GLN A 95 1.57 -2.99 3.03
N LEU A 96 2.64 -3.68 2.64
CA LEU A 96 2.65 -4.63 1.53
C LEU A 96 1.46 -5.60 1.62
N ALA A 97 0.75 -5.79 0.51
CA ALA A 97 -0.37 -6.74 0.41
C ALA A 97 0.12 -8.19 0.30
N GLY A 98 0.95 -8.62 1.25
CA GLY A 98 1.68 -9.89 1.21
C GLY A 98 0.92 -11.09 1.78
N TRP A 99 -0.33 -10.92 2.20
CA TRP A 99 -1.16 -12.00 2.74
C TRP A 99 -2.47 -12.13 1.95
N ARG A 100 -2.56 -13.18 1.14
CA ARG A 100 -3.79 -13.56 0.46
C ARG A 100 -4.68 -14.37 1.40
N ILE A 101 -5.89 -13.88 1.70
CA ILE A 101 -6.88 -14.60 2.51
C ILE A 101 -7.88 -15.27 1.58
N LYS A 102 -8.08 -16.58 1.79
CA LYS A 102 -9.09 -17.38 1.10
C LYS A 102 -9.73 -18.34 2.11
N VAL A 103 -10.98 -18.09 2.48
CA VAL A 103 -11.75 -18.88 3.47
C VAL A 103 -13.15 -19.10 2.92
N GLY A 104 -13.46 -20.34 2.51
CA GLY A 104 -14.67 -20.60 1.73
C GLY A 104 -14.71 -19.74 0.45
N ASP A 105 -15.80 -19.00 0.28
CA ASP A 105 -15.98 -18.05 -0.82
C ASP A 105 -15.34 -16.68 -0.56
N PHE A 106 -14.93 -16.39 0.69
CA PHE A 106 -14.31 -15.12 1.04
C PHE A 106 -12.90 -14.98 0.43
N PHE A 107 -12.65 -13.85 -0.23
CA PHE A 107 -11.37 -13.49 -0.81
C PHE A 107 -10.98 -12.06 -0.44
N ALA A 108 -9.73 -11.88 0.00
CA ALA A 108 -9.16 -10.55 0.23
C ALA A 108 -7.63 -10.54 0.05
N ASN A 109 -7.12 -9.41 -0.44
CA ASN A 109 -5.72 -9.07 -0.30
C ASN A 109 -5.53 -8.33 1.02
N ALA A 110 -4.71 -8.87 1.90
CA ALA A 110 -4.55 -8.37 3.25
C ALA A 110 -3.21 -7.64 3.43
N SER A 111 -3.30 -6.47 4.06
CA SER A 111 -2.22 -5.54 4.38
C SER A 111 -2.26 -5.15 5.85
N GLY A 112 -1.24 -4.46 6.33
CA GLY A 112 -1.19 -3.92 7.68
C GLY A 112 -0.45 -4.81 8.69
N PRO A 113 -0.35 -4.34 9.94
CA PRO A 113 0.66 -4.81 10.88
C PRO A 113 0.38 -6.22 11.42
N ALA A 114 -0.86 -6.72 11.37
CA ALA A 114 -1.17 -8.10 11.76
C ALA A 114 -0.37 -9.14 10.94
N ARG A 115 0.10 -8.79 9.74
CA ARG A 115 1.00 -9.65 8.96
C ARG A 115 2.31 -9.96 9.69
N ALA A 116 2.79 -9.07 10.55
CA ALA A 116 4.02 -9.27 11.33
C ALA A 116 3.85 -10.32 12.44
N LEU A 117 2.65 -10.40 13.03
CA LEU A 117 2.29 -11.45 13.99
C LEU A 117 2.14 -12.79 13.26
N ALA A 118 1.39 -12.81 12.16
CA ALA A 118 1.13 -14.02 11.37
C ALA A 118 2.32 -14.47 10.49
N ARG A 119 3.36 -13.63 10.38
CA ARG A 119 4.53 -13.80 9.51
C ARG A 119 4.15 -14.15 8.07
N LYS A 120 3.33 -13.31 7.42
CA LYS A 120 2.84 -13.54 6.05
C LYS A 120 3.43 -12.55 5.03
N PRO A 121 4.29 -13.00 4.08
CA PRO A 121 4.86 -14.34 3.94
C PRO A 121 6.07 -14.57 4.86
N LYS A 122 6.29 -15.81 5.32
CA LYS A 122 7.32 -16.14 6.34
C LYS A 122 8.73 -15.73 5.90
N LYS A 123 9.09 -16.02 4.66
CA LYS A 123 10.40 -15.71 4.06
C LYS A 123 10.73 -14.22 4.14
N LEU A 124 9.75 -13.34 3.91
CA LEU A 124 9.97 -11.90 4.01
C LEU A 124 10.39 -11.52 5.44
N TYR A 125 9.69 -12.00 6.47
CA TYR A 125 10.04 -11.66 7.86
C TYR A 125 11.39 -12.21 8.30
N GLU A 126 11.81 -13.36 7.76
CA GLU A 126 13.17 -13.90 7.96
C GLU A 126 14.23 -12.99 7.33
N GLU A 127 14.02 -12.54 6.10
CA GLU A 127 14.92 -11.60 5.40
C GLU A 127 14.99 -10.24 6.10
N LEU A 128 13.83 -9.69 6.49
CA LEU A 128 13.75 -8.42 7.21
C LEU A 128 14.39 -8.53 8.60
N GLY A 129 14.37 -9.71 9.22
CA GLY A 129 14.75 -9.89 10.62
C GLY A 129 13.80 -9.14 11.57
N TYR A 130 12.55 -8.94 11.14
CA TYR A 130 11.53 -8.23 11.91
C TYR A 130 10.56 -9.22 12.56
N SER A 131 10.26 -8.99 13.82
CA SER A 131 9.18 -9.66 14.53
C SER A 131 8.65 -8.75 15.62
N GLU A 132 7.38 -8.91 15.96
CA GLU A 132 6.79 -8.25 17.12
C GLU A 132 5.88 -9.19 17.89
N VAL A 133 5.56 -8.80 19.11
CA VAL A 133 4.61 -9.47 19.99
C VAL A 133 3.60 -8.41 20.42
N CYS A 134 2.32 -8.69 20.20
CA CYS A 134 1.20 -7.84 20.56
C CYS A 134 0.00 -8.72 20.86
N ASP A 135 -0.83 -8.31 21.82
CA ASP A 135 -2.08 -8.97 22.21
C ASP A 135 -3.31 -8.39 21.51
N GLU A 136 -3.09 -7.45 20.60
CA GLU A 136 -4.06 -6.82 19.72
C GLU A 136 -3.53 -6.82 18.28
N ALA A 137 -4.43 -6.85 17.30
CA ALA A 137 -4.06 -6.90 15.89
C ALA A 137 -4.99 -6.06 15.02
N VAL A 138 -4.42 -5.37 14.03
CA VAL A 138 -5.18 -4.74 12.95
C VAL A 138 -4.76 -5.31 11.62
N LEU A 139 -5.75 -5.76 10.84
CA LEU A 139 -5.55 -6.22 9.47
C LEU A 139 -6.47 -5.46 8.53
N VAL A 140 -5.90 -4.95 7.44
CA VAL A 140 -6.64 -4.26 6.39
C VAL A 140 -6.94 -5.24 5.25
N LEU A 141 -8.20 -5.32 4.84
CA LEU A 141 -8.68 -6.22 3.80
C LEU A 141 -9.23 -5.42 2.62
N GLU A 142 -8.55 -5.52 1.48
CA GLU A 142 -9.14 -5.11 0.21
C GLU A 142 -10.03 -6.25 -0.29
N THR A 143 -11.34 -6.03 -0.28
CA THR A 143 -12.35 -7.07 -0.53
C THR A 143 -13.67 -6.47 -1.02
N GLU A 144 -14.50 -7.31 -1.62
CA GLU A 144 -15.87 -7.01 -2.04
C GLU A 144 -16.94 -7.68 -1.15
N MET A 145 -16.50 -8.34 -0.07
CA MET A 145 -17.36 -9.10 0.84
C MET A 145 -17.05 -8.75 2.29
N TYR A 146 -18.07 -8.87 3.14
CA TYR A 146 -17.86 -8.75 4.57
C TYR A 146 -17.21 -10.03 5.14
N PRO A 147 -16.20 -9.91 6.02
CA PRO A 147 -15.65 -11.04 6.76
C PRO A 147 -16.73 -11.71 7.62
N ASN A 148 -16.78 -13.04 7.59
CA ASN A 148 -17.65 -13.84 8.45
C ASN A 148 -16.86 -14.43 9.65
N GLU A 149 -17.52 -15.25 10.47
CA GLU A 149 -16.92 -15.86 11.65
C GLU A 149 -15.72 -16.76 11.31
N ASP A 150 -15.76 -17.48 10.18
CA ASP A 150 -14.65 -18.33 9.73
C ASP A 150 -13.42 -17.50 9.36
N VAL A 151 -13.60 -16.33 8.73
CA VAL A 151 -12.52 -15.40 8.43
C VAL A 151 -11.91 -14.85 9.73
N VAL A 152 -12.75 -14.46 10.69
CA VAL A 152 -12.29 -13.97 12.01
C VAL A 152 -11.46 -15.05 12.72
N LYS A 153 -11.97 -16.29 12.76
CA LYS A 153 -11.27 -17.42 13.34
C LYS A 153 -9.92 -17.67 12.66
N PHE A 154 -9.89 -17.70 11.33
CA PHE A 154 -8.67 -17.90 10.55
C PHE A 154 -7.60 -16.82 10.84
N VAL A 155 -7.99 -15.55 10.90
CA VAL A 155 -7.06 -14.45 11.19
C VAL A 155 -6.60 -14.50 12.65
N SER A 156 -7.50 -14.79 13.59
CA SER A 156 -7.18 -14.94 15.01
C SER A 156 -6.16 -16.06 15.25
N GLU A 157 -6.40 -17.26 14.70
CA GLU A 157 -5.47 -18.40 14.80
C GLU A 157 -4.12 -18.10 14.15
N SER A 158 -4.13 -17.42 12.99
CA SER A 158 -2.91 -17.06 12.27
C SER A 158 -2.05 -16.03 13.02
N THR A 159 -2.68 -15.10 13.75
CA THR A 159 -1.98 -14.02 14.47
C THR A 159 -1.70 -14.37 15.94
N GLY A 160 -2.39 -15.37 16.50
CA GLY A 160 -2.35 -15.70 17.93
C GLY A 160 -3.09 -14.69 18.81
N VAL A 161 -3.86 -13.76 18.22
CA VAL A 161 -4.62 -12.72 18.93
C VAL A 161 -6.07 -13.13 19.10
N LYS A 162 -6.63 -12.89 20.29
CA LYS A 162 -8.04 -13.20 20.59
C LYS A 162 -8.97 -12.35 19.71
N PRO A 163 -10.13 -12.88 19.26
CA PRO A 163 -11.06 -12.12 18.44
C PRO A 163 -11.45 -10.77 19.03
N ASP A 164 -11.68 -10.66 20.34
CA ASP A 164 -12.06 -9.39 21.00
C ASP A 164 -11.03 -8.25 20.82
N ASN A 165 -9.78 -8.61 20.54
CA ASN A 165 -8.66 -7.71 20.32
C ASN A 165 -8.24 -7.63 18.83
N LEU A 166 -9.07 -8.18 17.94
CA LEU A 166 -8.85 -8.17 16.50
C LEU A 166 -9.71 -7.12 15.82
N TYR A 167 -9.07 -6.29 15.00
CA TYR A 167 -9.71 -5.28 14.17
C TYR A 167 -9.48 -5.62 12.69
N LEU A 168 -10.56 -5.84 11.96
CA LEU A 168 -10.53 -6.06 10.50
C LEU A 168 -11.09 -4.82 9.82
N VAL A 169 -10.22 -4.05 9.20
CA VAL A 169 -10.60 -2.82 8.48
C VAL A 169 -10.77 -3.18 7.02
N ILE A 170 -11.91 -2.83 6.42
CA ILE A 170 -12.24 -3.26 5.06
C ILE A 170 -12.53 -2.07 4.15
N ALA A 171 -12.15 -2.19 2.88
CA ALA A 171 -12.51 -1.24 1.84
C ALA A 171 -12.50 -1.93 0.47
N SER A 172 -13.37 -1.50 -0.44
CA SER A 172 -13.30 -1.86 -1.86
C SER A 172 -12.27 -0.98 -2.57
N SER A 173 -11.53 -1.54 -3.55
CA SER A 173 -10.68 -0.77 -4.46
C SER A 173 -11.47 0.23 -5.31
N SER A 174 -12.79 0.06 -5.41
CA SER A 174 -13.71 0.95 -6.13
C SER A 174 -14.24 2.12 -5.29
N SER A 175 -13.82 2.23 -4.02
CA SER A 175 -14.18 3.33 -3.13
C SER A 175 -13.14 4.43 -3.10
N ILE A 176 -13.50 5.60 -2.56
CA ILE A 176 -12.55 6.70 -2.37
C ILE A 176 -11.42 6.30 -1.40
N ALA A 177 -11.75 5.60 -0.31
CA ALA A 177 -10.75 5.10 0.63
C ALA A 177 -9.82 4.05 -0.03
N GLY A 178 -10.37 3.19 -0.88
CA GLY A 178 -9.62 2.24 -1.71
C GLY A 178 -8.64 2.92 -2.66
N SER A 179 -9.12 3.90 -3.44
CA SER A 179 -8.28 4.66 -4.37
C SER A 179 -7.13 5.40 -3.65
N ILE A 180 -7.42 5.99 -2.49
CA ILE A 180 -6.43 6.66 -1.64
C ILE A 180 -5.41 5.66 -1.10
N GLN A 181 -5.82 4.54 -0.51
CA GLN A 181 -4.87 3.59 0.09
C GLN A 181 -3.96 2.97 -0.95
N ILE A 182 -4.45 2.69 -2.16
CA ILE A 182 -3.62 2.14 -3.24
C ILE A 182 -2.59 3.18 -3.65
N SER A 183 -3.00 4.43 -3.87
CA SER A 183 -2.07 5.53 -4.19
C SER A 183 -1.05 5.76 -3.08
N ALA A 184 -1.43 5.57 -1.82
CA ALA A 184 -0.56 5.72 -0.66
C ALA A 184 0.49 4.61 -0.52
N ARG A 185 0.47 3.59 -1.39
CA ARG A 185 1.51 2.57 -1.49
C ARG A 185 2.74 3.03 -2.25
N ILE A 186 2.78 4.26 -2.78
CA ILE A 186 3.86 4.69 -3.67
C ILE A 186 5.29 4.48 -3.12
N VAL A 187 5.49 4.72 -1.81
CA VAL A 187 6.78 4.45 -1.15
C VAL A 187 7.04 2.95 -1.00
N GLU A 188 6.00 2.16 -0.72
CA GLU A 188 6.07 0.69 -0.66
C GLU A 188 6.37 0.08 -2.02
N THR A 189 5.73 0.55 -3.09
CA THR A 189 5.94 0.07 -4.46
C THR A 189 7.40 0.22 -4.89
N GLY A 190 8.02 1.38 -4.65
CA GLY A 190 9.45 1.56 -4.94
C GLY A 190 10.36 0.73 -4.05
N LEU A 191 10.02 0.58 -2.76
CA LEU A 191 10.79 -0.24 -1.82
C LEU A 191 10.73 -1.73 -2.16
N HIS A 192 9.54 -2.23 -2.52
CA HIS A 192 9.32 -3.58 -2.99
C HIS A 192 10.11 -3.84 -4.27
N LYS A 193 10.11 -2.90 -5.22
CA LYS A 193 10.92 -3.00 -6.42
C LYS A 193 12.42 -3.05 -6.14
N PHE A 194 12.94 -2.23 -5.22
CA PHE A 194 14.35 -2.36 -4.79
C PHE A 194 14.64 -3.74 -4.19
N HIS A 195 13.73 -4.26 -3.36
CA HIS A 195 13.86 -5.61 -2.79
C HIS A 195 13.88 -6.69 -3.87
N THR A 196 13.00 -6.63 -4.88
CA THR A 196 12.98 -7.61 -5.98
C THR A 196 14.21 -7.56 -6.88
N LEU A 197 14.84 -6.38 -7.02
CA LEU A 197 16.14 -6.22 -7.70
C LEU A 197 17.31 -6.77 -6.89
N GLY A 198 17.11 -7.15 -5.62
CA GLY A 198 18.16 -7.61 -4.71
C GLY A 198 18.93 -6.49 -4.03
N PHE A 199 18.41 -5.25 -4.03
CA PHE A 199 19.00 -4.17 -3.25
C PHE A 199 18.79 -4.41 -1.75
N ASN A 200 19.79 -4.08 -0.94
CA ASN A 200 19.66 -4.15 0.51
C ASN A 200 18.77 -3.01 1.02
N ILE A 201 17.46 -3.24 1.07
CA ILE A 201 16.47 -2.24 1.50
C ILE A 201 16.66 -1.75 2.94
N LYS A 202 17.43 -2.44 3.79
CA LYS A 202 17.78 -1.95 5.15
C LYS A 202 18.75 -0.76 5.13
N SER A 203 19.37 -0.48 3.99
CA SER A 203 20.16 0.73 3.77
C SER A 203 19.28 1.98 3.62
N ILE A 204 18.00 1.82 3.27
CA ILE A 204 17.06 2.92 3.08
C ILE A 204 16.60 3.41 4.46
N LYS A 205 16.91 4.68 4.75
CA LYS A 205 16.66 5.31 6.06
C LYS A 205 15.35 6.09 6.08
N TYR A 206 15.05 6.78 4.99
CA TYR A 206 13.87 7.63 4.87
C TYR A 206 13.22 7.40 3.51
N GLY A 207 11.89 7.41 3.50
CA GLY A 207 11.08 7.28 2.28
C GLY A 207 10.06 8.40 2.19
N PHE A 208 9.94 8.97 1.00
CA PHE A 208 8.95 9.98 0.65
C PHE A 208 8.37 9.66 -0.73
N GLY A 209 7.10 9.95 -0.96
CA GLY A 209 6.51 9.80 -2.29
C GLY A 209 5.23 10.58 -2.48
N ILE A 210 4.90 10.85 -3.74
CA ILE A 210 3.66 11.49 -4.17
C ILE A 210 3.02 10.61 -5.24
N CYS A 211 1.72 10.40 -5.16
CA CYS A 211 0.94 9.69 -6.17
C CYS A 211 -0.42 10.35 -6.37
N PRO A 212 -0.85 10.61 -7.63
CA PRO A 212 -2.22 11.03 -7.90
C PRO A 212 -3.22 9.97 -7.44
N ILE A 213 -4.42 10.41 -7.06
CA ILE A 213 -5.51 9.52 -6.65
C ILE A 213 -6.41 9.28 -7.86
N ALA A 214 -6.67 8.00 -8.18
CA ALA A 214 -7.49 7.64 -9.31
C ALA A 214 -8.94 8.13 -9.13
N PRO A 215 -9.52 8.85 -10.12
CA PRO A 215 -10.93 9.17 -10.11
C PRO A 215 -11.78 7.89 -10.13
N LEU A 216 -12.87 7.90 -9.36
CA LEU A 216 -13.74 6.73 -9.23
C LEU A 216 -14.42 6.36 -10.55
N HIS A 217 -14.66 5.07 -10.72
CA HIS A 217 -15.34 4.51 -11.86
C HIS A 217 -16.26 3.36 -11.39
N PRO A 218 -17.48 3.20 -11.93
CA PRO A 218 -18.44 2.20 -11.45
C PRO A 218 -18.04 0.75 -11.75
N ASN A 219 -17.18 0.52 -12.74
CA ASN A 219 -16.66 -0.81 -13.06
C ASN A 219 -15.41 -1.12 -12.20
N PRO A 220 -15.45 -2.15 -11.31
CA PRO A 220 -14.31 -2.51 -10.47
C PRO A 220 -13.04 -2.92 -11.23
N MET A 221 -13.19 -3.52 -12.40
CA MET A 221 -12.06 -3.90 -13.26
C MET A 221 -11.32 -2.67 -13.78
N VAL A 222 -12.07 -1.60 -14.07
CA VAL A 222 -11.50 -0.32 -14.48
C VAL A 222 -10.81 0.35 -13.30
N MET A 223 -11.40 0.29 -12.10
CA MET A 223 -10.77 0.83 -10.89
C MET A 223 -9.46 0.15 -10.53
N LEU A 224 -9.41 -1.18 -10.68
CA LEU A 224 -8.18 -1.95 -10.52
C LEU A 224 -7.07 -1.46 -11.47
N GLY A 225 -7.43 -1.18 -12.73
CA GLY A 225 -6.50 -0.63 -13.71
C GLY A 225 -6.05 0.79 -13.38
N LYS A 226 -7.00 1.70 -13.17
CA LYS A 226 -6.74 3.12 -12.93
C LYS A 226 -5.87 3.36 -11.70
N THR A 227 -6.14 2.67 -10.60
CA THR A 227 -5.38 2.83 -9.34
C THR A 227 -3.92 2.38 -9.50
N ASN A 228 -3.67 1.30 -10.24
CA ASN A 228 -2.31 0.91 -10.61
C ASN A 228 -1.67 1.89 -11.60
N ASP A 229 -2.42 2.37 -12.60
CA ASP A 229 -1.92 3.36 -13.56
C ASP A 229 -1.40 4.63 -12.84
N MET A 230 -2.07 5.08 -11.78
CA MET A 230 -1.59 6.22 -10.98
C MET A 230 -0.21 5.97 -10.35
N LEU A 231 0.02 4.78 -9.80
CA LEU A 231 1.33 4.41 -9.22
C LEU A 231 2.41 4.30 -10.31
N LEU A 232 2.10 3.56 -11.37
CA LEU A 232 3.06 3.17 -12.42
C LEU A 232 3.46 4.34 -13.31
N TYR A 233 2.53 5.27 -13.57
CA TYR A 233 2.72 6.34 -14.54
C TYR A 233 2.75 7.74 -13.91
N GLY A 234 2.23 7.90 -12.68
CA GLY A 234 2.18 9.17 -11.95
C GLY A 234 2.95 9.20 -10.63
N GLY A 235 3.34 8.03 -10.11
CA GLY A 235 3.98 7.91 -8.82
C GLY A 235 5.45 8.36 -8.83
N SER A 236 5.82 9.23 -7.90
CA SER A 236 7.18 9.72 -7.73
C SER A 236 7.68 9.45 -6.32
N THR A 237 8.92 8.97 -6.19
CA THR A 237 9.52 8.59 -4.91
C THR A 237 10.86 9.29 -4.69
N PHE A 238 11.17 9.55 -3.43
CA PHE A 238 12.46 10.02 -2.95
C PHE A 238 12.89 9.17 -1.76
N TYR A 239 14.05 8.54 -1.85
CA TYR A 239 14.64 7.76 -0.77
C TYR A 239 15.97 8.35 -0.34
N MET A 240 16.25 8.29 0.96
CA MET A 240 17.59 8.56 1.49
C MET A 240 18.19 7.25 1.96
N VAL A 241 19.41 6.95 1.51
CA VAL A 241 20.09 5.68 1.75
C VAL A 241 21.47 5.87 2.33
N ASP A 242 21.88 4.89 3.13
CA ASP A 242 23.23 4.73 3.64
C ASP A 242 23.88 3.55 2.91
N PHE A 243 24.61 3.84 1.83
CA PHE A 243 25.16 2.83 0.94
C PHE A 243 26.59 3.17 0.52
N ASP A 244 27.46 2.16 0.42
CA ASP A 244 28.91 2.39 0.22
C ASP A 244 29.32 2.61 -1.24
N ASP A 245 28.54 2.08 -2.20
CA ASP A 245 28.90 2.05 -3.61
C ASP A 245 27.89 2.82 -4.47
N ASP A 246 28.26 4.05 -4.85
CA ASP A 246 27.43 4.93 -5.68
C ASP A 246 27.18 4.39 -7.09
N ASN A 247 28.15 3.68 -7.69
CA ASN A 247 27.96 3.13 -9.03
C ASN A 247 26.93 2.01 -8.99
N LYS A 248 27.04 1.12 -8.01
CA LYS A 248 26.06 0.06 -7.81
C LYS A 248 24.69 0.61 -7.40
N LEU A 249 24.65 1.66 -6.57
CA LEU A 249 23.39 2.35 -6.23
C LEU A 249 22.73 2.92 -7.49
N LYS A 250 23.50 3.60 -8.35
CA LYS A 250 23.01 4.13 -9.62
C LYS A 250 22.40 3.05 -10.49
N GLU A 251 23.04 1.88 -10.62
CA GLU A 251 22.50 0.75 -11.38
C GLU A 251 21.14 0.27 -10.86
N PHE A 252 20.96 0.20 -9.53
CA PHE A 252 19.67 -0.14 -8.94
C PHE A 252 18.63 0.93 -9.26
N VAL A 253 18.97 2.21 -9.08
CA VAL A 253 18.06 3.33 -9.37
C VAL A 253 17.64 3.34 -10.84
N GLU A 254 18.54 3.07 -11.77
CA GLU A 254 18.24 3.01 -13.20
C GLU A 254 17.25 1.89 -13.57
N LYS A 255 17.26 0.78 -12.82
CA LYS A 255 16.40 -0.40 -13.03
C LYS A 255 15.08 -0.35 -12.24
N SER A 256 14.91 0.63 -11.35
CA SER A 256 13.76 0.71 -10.44
C SER A 256 12.46 1.26 -11.05
N PRO A 257 12.44 2.21 -12.00
CA PRO A 257 11.17 2.73 -12.51
C PRO A 257 10.33 1.68 -13.26
N SER A 258 9.02 1.88 -13.29
CA SER A 258 8.09 1.07 -14.10
C SER A 258 8.47 1.03 -15.58
N SER A 259 9.08 2.11 -16.10
CA SER A 259 9.51 2.24 -17.50
C SER A 259 10.58 1.24 -17.94
N THR A 260 11.19 0.49 -17.02
CA THR A 260 12.17 -0.55 -17.35
C THR A 260 11.55 -1.91 -17.59
N SER A 261 10.27 -2.09 -17.29
CA SER A 261 9.57 -3.35 -17.57
C SER A 261 9.24 -3.46 -19.05
N ARG A 262 9.29 -4.69 -19.58
CA ARG A 262 8.86 -5.00 -20.95
C ARG A 262 7.37 -4.73 -21.19
N ASP A 263 6.57 -4.72 -20.13
CA ASP A 263 5.11 -4.55 -20.19
C ASP A 263 4.68 -3.08 -20.00
N TYR A 264 5.65 -2.14 -19.90
CA TYR A 264 5.39 -0.71 -19.78
C TYR A 264 4.79 -0.09 -21.05
N GLY A 265 3.98 0.95 -20.88
CA GLY A 265 3.49 1.79 -21.98
C GLY A 265 2.04 1.51 -22.39
N LYS A 266 1.36 0.60 -21.70
CA LYS A 266 -0.08 0.32 -21.88
C LYS A 266 -0.81 0.56 -20.56
N SER A 267 -2.01 1.13 -20.63
CA SER A 267 -2.82 1.30 -19.43
C SER A 267 -3.17 -0.09 -18.87
N PHE A 268 -3.01 -0.25 -17.56
CA PHE A 268 -3.48 -1.45 -16.87
C PHE A 268 -4.98 -1.64 -17.03
N THR A 269 -5.73 -0.55 -17.11
CA THR A 269 -7.17 -0.59 -17.42
C THR A 269 -7.42 -1.30 -18.75
N GLU A 270 -6.70 -0.92 -19.81
CA GLU A 270 -6.83 -1.54 -21.13
C GLU A 270 -6.45 -3.02 -21.07
N LEU A 271 -5.34 -3.35 -20.43
CA LEU A 271 -4.83 -4.72 -20.31
C LEU A 271 -5.79 -5.63 -19.54
N VAL A 272 -6.30 -5.15 -18.41
CA VAL A 272 -7.24 -5.88 -17.55
C VAL A 272 -8.58 -6.11 -18.27
N LEU A 273 -9.08 -5.14 -19.03
CA LEU A 273 -10.30 -5.30 -19.81
C LEU A 273 -10.13 -6.27 -21.00
N GLN A 274 -8.95 -6.33 -21.60
CA GLN A 274 -8.67 -7.21 -22.75
C GLN A 274 -8.46 -8.68 -22.34
N VAL A 275 -7.78 -8.91 -21.23
CA VAL A 275 -7.26 -10.25 -20.88
C VAL A 275 -7.84 -10.80 -19.57
N GLY A 276 -8.57 -9.98 -18.81
CA GLY A 276 -9.17 -10.34 -17.52
C GLY A 276 -8.17 -10.29 -16.35
N VAL A 277 -8.66 -10.51 -15.12
CA VAL A 277 -7.84 -10.44 -13.88
C VAL A 277 -6.67 -11.43 -13.92
N ASP A 278 -6.83 -12.57 -14.59
CA ASP A 278 -5.80 -13.61 -14.70
C ASP A 278 -4.51 -13.13 -15.37
N PHE A 279 -4.60 -12.04 -16.13
CA PHE A 279 -3.44 -11.38 -16.72
C PHE A 279 -2.50 -10.78 -15.68
N LEU A 280 -3.00 -10.36 -14.51
CA LEU A 280 -2.16 -9.80 -13.44
C LEU A 280 -1.10 -10.81 -12.97
N TYR A 281 -1.36 -12.12 -13.09
CA TYR A 281 -0.40 -13.17 -12.77
C TYR A 281 0.60 -13.48 -13.91
N LYS A 282 0.39 -12.93 -15.11
CA LYS A 282 1.25 -13.10 -16.29
C LYS A 282 2.16 -11.91 -16.56
N LEU A 283 1.89 -10.79 -15.92
CA LEU A 283 2.71 -9.59 -15.99
C LEU A 283 4.10 -9.86 -15.44
N ASP A 284 5.10 -9.22 -16.06
CA ASP A 284 6.39 -9.05 -15.41
C ASP A 284 6.19 -8.38 -14.05
N PRO A 285 6.49 -9.05 -12.91
CA PRO A 285 6.33 -8.46 -11.58
C PRO A 285 7.09 -7.15 -11.42
N SER A 286 8.11 -6.93 -12.25
CA SER A 286 8.93 -5.73 -12.25
C SER A 286 8.17 -4.47 -12.71
N VAL A 287 6.98 -4.61 -13.32
CA VAL A 287 6.12 -3.49 -13.74
C VAL A 287 5.50 -2.74 -12.56
N PHE A 288 5.32 -3.42 -11.42
CA PHE A 288 4.79 -2.81 -10.18
C PHE A 288 5.88 -1.97 -9.50
N ALA A 289 6.10 -0.80 -10.08
CA ALA A 289 7.16 0.14 -9.73
C ALA A 289 6.65 1.57 -9.89
N PRO A 290 7.23 2.56 -9.20
CA PRO A 290 6.90 3.96 -9.39
C PRO A 290 7.35 4.47 -10.77
N ALA A 291 6.70 5.52 -11.26
CA ALA A 291 7.08 6.20 -12.50
C ALA A 291 8.45 6.90 -12.38
N VAL A 292 8.73 7.52 -11.22
CA VAL A 292 9.99 8.23 -10.94
C VAL A 292 10.59 7.74 -9.63
N VAL A 293 11.90 7.49 -9.66
CA VAL A 293 12.70 7.13 -8.49
C VAL A 293 13.84 8.11 -8.34
N VAL A 294 13.92 8.76 -7.18
CA VAL A 294 15.05 9.59 -6.76
C VAL A 294 15.66 8.99 -5.51
N VAL A 295 16.98 8.88 -5.48
CA VAL A 295 17.71 8.37 -4.32
C VAL A 295 18.88 9.29 -3.99
N ASN A 296 18.92 9.76 -2.75
CA ASN A 296 20.08 10.45 -2.18
C ASN A 296 20.89 9.49 -1.31
N ASN A 297 22.20 9.41 -1.56
CA ASN A 297 23.12 8.68 -0.71
C ASN A 297 23.70 9.62 0.35
N ILE A 298 23.36 9.40 1.61
CA ILE A 298 23.78 10.26 2.72
C ILE A 298 25.28 10.12 3.04
N LYS A 299 25.92 9.03 2.61
CA LYS A 299 27.37 8.82 2.80
C LYS A 299 28.21 9.66 1.86
N THR A 300 27.80 9.77 0.60
CA THR A 300 28.59 10.42 -0.46
C THR A 300 28.06 11.80 -0.85
N GLY A 301 26.80 12.10 -0.52
CA GLY A 301 26.10 13.31 -0.96
C GLY A 301 25.53 13.21 -2.39
N SER A 302 25.79 12.12 -3.10
CA SER A 302 25.30 11.90 -4.47
C SER A 302 23.78 11.74 -4.51
N THR A 303 23.16 12.20 -5.59
CA THR A 303 21.73 11.99 -5.84
C THR A 303 21.53 11.44 -7.25
N PHE A 304 20.79 10.33 -7.34
CA PHE A 304 20.48 9.64 -8.58
C PHE A 304 18.99 9.73 -8.86
N LYS A 305 18.62 9.91 -10.12
CA LYS A 305 17.23 9.95 -10.57
C LYS A 305 17.08 9.05 -11.79
N SER A 306 15.98 8.30 -11.83
CA SER A 306 15.54 7.55 -13.02
C SER A 306 14.03 7.61 -13.18
N GLY A 307 13.56 7.37 -14.40
CA GLY A 307 12.14 7.35 -14.75
C GLY A 307 11.55 8.73 -15.04
N PHE A 308 10.28 8.73 -15.43
CA PHE A 308 9.53 9.92 -15.83
C PHE A 308 8.03 9.70 -15.61
N ILE A 309 7.30 10.79 -15.38
CA ILE A 309 5.84 10.78 -15.35
C ILE A 309 5.31 10.62 -16.78
N ASN A 310 4.39 9.68 -16.99
CA ASN A 310 3.76 9.45 -18.29
C ASN A 310 2.37 10.09 -18.34
N TYR A 311 2.36 11.37 -18.69
CA TYR A 311 1.13 12.16 -18.78
C TYR A 311 0.15 11.61 -19.82
N GLU A 312 0.62 11.00 -20.91
CA GLU A 312 -0.28 10.46 -21.94
C GLU A 312 -1.16 9.32 -21.41
N ILE A 313 -0.58 8.38 -20.66
CA ILE A 313 -1.33 7.28 -20.06
C ILE A 313 -2.20 7.78 -18.90
N LEU A 314 -1.70 8.72 -18.10
CA LEU A 314 -2.50 9.28 -17.02
C LEU A 314 -3.74 10.02 -17.52
N ARG A 315 -3.64 10.80 -18.62
CA ARG A 315 -4.79 11.43 -19.26
C ARG A 315 -5.85 10.39 -19.63
N LYS A 316 -5.45 9.31 -20.33
CA LYS A 316 -6.35 8.19 -20.63
C LYS A 316 -6.98 7.58 -19.37
N ALA A 317 -6.19 7.35 -18.33
CA ALA A 317 -6.66 6.77 -17.07
C ALA A 317 -7.70 7.67 -16.35
N ILE A 318 -7.61 9.00 -16.50
CA ILE A 318 -8.61 9.93 -15.95
C ILE A 318 -9.74 10.27 -16.94
N GLY A 319 -9.69 9.75 -18.17
CA GLY A 319 -10.71 9.95 -19.20
C GLY A 319 -10.56 11.22 -20.02
N LEU A 320 -9.32 11.71 -20.18
CA LEU A 320 -8.94 12.88 -20.98
C LEU A 320 -7.94 12.53 -22.10
#